data_AF-A0A3S1L492-F1
#
_entry.id   AF-A0A3S1L492-F1
#
_cell.length_a   1.000
_cell.length_b   1.000
_cell.length_c   1.000
_cell.angle_alpha   90.00
_cell.angle_beta   90.00
_cell.angle_gamma   90.00
#
_symmetry.space_group_name_H-M   'P 1'
#
loop_
_entity.id
_entity.type
_entity.pdbx_description
1 polymer ?
#
loop_
_entity_poly.entity_id
_entity_poly.type
_entity_poly.pdbx_seq_one_letter_code
_entity_poly.pdbx_strand_id
1 'polypeptide(L)' 'MPRQIIPAGSDPTAIGEVSAPPFARLPEPSLLFSRRAERWNALAAGHELGPYLRFLAALADVQHRIQEGLA' A
#
# COMPACT_ATOMS: atom_id res chain seq x y z
N MET A 1 13.51 -17.98 -29.98
CA MET A 1 13.95 -18.76 -28.81
C MET A 1 14.61 -17.82 -27.82
N PRO A 2 14.17 -17.67 -26.56
CA PRO A 2 14.93 -16.88 -25.61
C PRO A 2 16.13 -17.70 -25.11
N ARG A 3 17.31 -17.06 -25.06
CA ARG A 3 18.58 -17.67 -24.62
C ARG A 3 18.59 -17.73 -23.09
N GLN A 4 18.67 -18.94 -22.55
CA GLN A 4 18.87 -19.16 -21.13
C GLN A 4 20.36 -18.99 -20.80
N ILE A 5 20.69 -18.02 -19.94
CA ILE A 5 22.05 -17.82 -19.42
C ILE A 5 22.13 -18.60 -18.12
N ILE A 6 22.92 -19.68 -18.11
CA ILE A 6 23.29 -20.38 -16.87
C ILE A 6 24.60 -19.75 -16.41
N PRO A 7 24.67 -19.04 -15.26
CA PRO A 7 25.95 -18.61 -14.74
C PRO A 7 26.61 -19.82 -14.08
N ALA A 8 27.81 -20.13 -14.56
CA ALA A 8 28.73 -21.05 -13.93
C ALA A 8 29.25 -20.42 -12.63
N GLY A 9 29.19 -21.18 -11.54
CA GLY A 9 29.83 -20.87 -10.25
C GLY A 9 29.03 -19.90 -9.38
N SER A 10 28.50 -20.39 -8.26
CA SER A 10 28.00 -19.53 -7.19
C SER A 10 29.15 -18.72 -6.60
N ASP A 11 29.02 -17.40 -6.59
CA ASP A 11 29.99 -16.47 -5.98
C ASP A 11 30.06 -16.69 -4.46
N PRO A 12 31.22 -17.08 -3.90
CA PRO A 12 31.37 -17.35 -2.48
C PRO A 12 31.26 -16.12 -1.58
N THR A 13 31.13 -14.90 -2.13
CA THR A 13 30.87 -13.67 -1.34
C THR A 13 29.38 -13.33 -1.19
N ALA A 14 28.47 -14.10 -1.78
CA ALA A 14 27.03 -13.90 -1.64
C ALA A 14 26.55 -14.34 -0.23
N ILE A 15 26.58 -13.42 0.74
CA ILE A 15 25.94 -13.60 2.05
C ILE A 15 24.49 -13.12 1.96
N GLY A 16 23.54 -14.06 2.07
CA GLY A 16 22.10 -13.81 2.06
C GLY A 16 21.45 -14.00 0.68
N GLU A 17 20.18 -14.42 0.66
CA GLU A 17 19.39 -14.50 -0.58
C GLU A 17 19.14 -13.10 -1.16
N VAL A 18 19.37 -12.95 -2.47
CA VAL A 18 18.96 -11.75 -3.21
C VAL A 18 17.43 -11.76 -3.29
N SER A 19 16.78 -10.98 -2.43
CA SER A 19 15.33 -10.80 -2.47
C SER A 19 14.93 -10.10 -3.77
N ALA A 20 14.05 -10.73 -4.55
CA ALA A 20 13.46 -10.16 -5.76
C ALA A 20 11.98 -9.82 -5.52
N PRO A 21 11.66 -8.75 -4.77
CA PRO A 21 10.28 -8.34 -4.56
C PRO A 21 9.63 -7.86 -5.86
N PRO A 22 8.29 -7.84 -5.93
CA PRO A 22 7.60 -7.22 -7.05
C PRO A 22 7.98 -5.75 -7.17
N PHE A 23 8.11 -5.25 -8.41
CA PHE A 23 8.46 -3.86 -8.71
C PHE A 23 7.54 -2.84 -8.02
N ALA A 24 6.25 -3.17 -7.90
CA ALA A 24 5.26 -2.37 -7.16
C ALA A 24 4.20 -3.27 -6.51
N ARG A 25 3.63 -2.78 -5.39
CA ARG A 25 2.41 -3.34 -4.80
C ARG A 25 1.28 -2.36 -5.05
N LEU A 26 0.36 -2.73 -5.94
CA LEU A 26 -0.82 -1.92 -6.18
C LEU A 26 -1.74 -1.98 -4.95
N PRO A 27 -2.38 -0.85 -4.59
CA PRO A 27 -3.41 -0.87 -3.57
C PRO A 27 -4.61 -1.67 -4.07
N GLU A 28 -5.30 -2.33 -3.14
CA GLU A 28 -6.61 -2.91 -3.42
C GLU A 28 -7.65 -1.79 -3.34
N PRO A 29 -8.30 -1.40 -4.47
CA PRO A 29 -9.14 -0.20 -4.50
C PRO A 29 -10.26 -0.27 -3.46
N SER A 30 -10.95 -1.41 -3.38
CA SER A 30 -12.03 -1.67 -2.43
C SER A 30 -11.64 -1.45 -0.96
N LEU A 31 -10.35 -1.49 -0.62
CA LEU A 31 -9.86 -1.36 0.75
C LEU A 31 -9.07 -0.07 1.01
N LEU A 32 -8.61 0.63 -0.04
CA LEU A 32 -7.66 1.73 0.10
C LEU A 32 -8.24 2.89 0.93
N PHE A 33 -9.42 3.37 0.55
CA PHE A 33 -10.02 4.54 1.17
C PHE A 33 -10.74 4.23 2.48
N SER A 34 -11.37 3.05 2.60
CA SER A 34 -12.02 2.60 3.85
C SER A 34 -11.01 2.48 5.00
N ARG A 35 -9.89 1.78 4.78
CA ARG A 35 -8.81 1.66 5.77
C ARG A 35 -8.21 3.02 6.16
N ARG A 36 -8.17 3.96 5.22
CA ARG A 36 -7.64 5.31 5.47
C ARG A 36 -8.59 6.11 6.36
N ALA A 37 -9.89 6.05 6.10
CA ALA A 37 -10.91 6.68 6.93
C ALA A 37 -10.86 6.15 8.37
N GLU A 38 -10.79 4.82 8.54
CA GLU A 38 -10.64 4.16 9.84
C GLU A 38 -9.40 4.66 10.59
N ARG A 39 -8.25 4.71 9.90
CA ARG A 39 -6.98 5.16 10.49
C ARG A 39 -7.04 6.61 10.96
N TRP A 40 -7.63 7.51 10.18
CA TRP A 40 -7.77 8.91 10.57
C TRP A 40 -8.70 9.09 11.77
N ASN A 41 -9.81 8.34 11.84
CA ASN A 41 -10.68 8.35 13.00
C ASN A 41 -9.94 7.86 14.26
N ALA A 42 -9.15 6.80 14.15
CA ALA A 42 -8.33 6.31 15.26
C ALA A 42 -7.30 7.35 15.73
N LEU A 43 -6.62 8.04 14.80
CA LEU A 43 -5.64 9.07 15.12
C LEU A 43 -6.27 10.37 15.66
N ALA A 44 -7.54 10.64 15.34
CA ALA A 44 -8.23 11.85 15.77
C ALA A 44 -8.59 11.85 17.27
N ALA A 45 -8.63 10.68 17.91
CA ALA A 45 -8.97 10.55 19.31
C ALA A 45 -7.87 11.17 20.19
N GLY A 46 -8.22 12.20 20.98
CA GLY A 46 -7.28 12.87 21.88
C GLY A 46 -6.20 13.72 21.20
N HIS A 47 -6.25 13.91 19.88
CA HIS A 47 -5.27 14.71 19.13
C HIS A 47 -5.76 16.15 18.93
N GLU A 48 -4.86 17.13 19.02
CA GLU A 48 -5.19 18.55 18.84
C GLU A 48 -5.77 18.84 17.45
N LEU A 49 -5.26 18.14 16.43
CA LEU A 49 -5.79 18.16 15.07
C LEU A 49 -7.03 17.27 14.86
N GLY A 50 -7.66 16.78 15.92
CA GLY A 50 -8.78 15.84 15.86
C GLY A 50 -9.90 16.27 14.91
N PRO A 51 -10.38 17.53 14.94
CA PRO A 51 -11.39 18.00 14.00
C PRO A 51 -10.96 17.88 12.52
N TYR A 52 -9.70 18.21 12.21
CA TYR A 52 -9.16 18.11 10.86
C TYR A 52 -9.00 16.65 10.41
N LEU A 53 -8.52 15.78 11.31
CA LEU A 53 -8.38 14.35 11.02
C LEU A 53 -9.74 13.69 10.79
N ARG A 54 -10.79 14.09 11.52
CA ARG A 54 -12.17 13.64 11.26
C ARG A 54 -12.71 14.14 9.93
N PHE A 55 -12.37 15.37 9.53
CA PHE A 55 -12.71 15.87 8.19
C PHE A 55 -12.05 15.00 7.09
N LEU A 56 -10.76 14.70 7.22
CA LEU A 56 -10.07 13.80 6.29
C LEU A 56 -10.69 12.39 6.28
N ALA A 57 -11.06 11.86 7.45
CA ALA A 57 -11.75 10.57 7.56
C ALA A 57 -13.06 10.56 6.76
N ALA A 58 -13.89 11.59 6.91
CA ALA A 58 -15.13 11.73 6.15
C ALA A 58 -14.87 11.87 4.64
N LEU A 59 -13.83 12.60 4.24
CA LEU A 59 -13.46 12.73 2.83
C LEU A 59 -13.03 11.38 2.22
N ALA A 60 -12.21 10.60 2.90
CA ALA A 60 -11.85 9.25 2.43
C ALA A 60 -13.05 8.31 2.38
N ASP A 61 -13.98 8.41 3.33
CA ASP A 61 -15.20 7.62 3.29
C ASP A 61 -16.04 7.94 2.03
N VAL A 62 -16.17 9.23 1.67
CA VAL A 62 -16.82 9.63 0.42
C VAL A 62 -16.07 9.08 -0.80
N GLN A 63 -14.74 9.13 -0.81
CA GLN A 63 -13.93 8.54 -1.88
C GLN A 63 -14.14 7.02 -2.00
N HIS A 64 -14.24 6.32 -0.88
CA HIS A 64 -14.55 4.89 -0.86
C HIS A 64 -15.90 4.56 -1.48
N ARG A 65 -16.92 5.40 -1.24
CA ARG A 65 -18.25 5.22 -1.84
C ARG A 65 -18.27 5.57 -3.33
N ILE A 66 -17.55 6.63 -3.74
CA ILE A 66 -17.50 7.04 -5.14
C ILE A 66 -16.76 6.01 -6.00
N GLN A 67 -15.65 5.44 -5.50
CA GLN A 67 -14.83 4.55 -6.32
C GLN A 67 -15.55 3.25 -6.74
N GLU A 68 -16.54 2.80 -5.97
CA GLU A 68 -17.34 1.61 -6.33
C GLU A 68 -18.01 1.79 -7.69
N GLY A 69 -18.45 3.01 -8.01
CA GLY A 69 -19.02 3.37 -9.31
C GLY A 69 -18.00 3.59 -10.44
N LEU A 70 -16.70 3.41 -10.19
CA LEU A 70 -15.63 3.55 -11.18
C LEU A 70 -15.05 2.21 -11.64
N ALA A 71 -15.46 1.10 -11.02
CA ALA A 71 -15.00 -0.26 -11.33
C ALA A 71 -15.69 -0.86 -12.56
#